data_AF-A0A933XCJ5-F1
#
_entry.id   AF-A0A933XCJ5-F1
#
_cell.length_a   1.000
_cell.length_b   1.000
_cell.length_c   1.000
_cell.angle_alpha   90.00
_cell.angle_beta   90.00
_cell.angle_gamma   90.00
#
_symmetry.space_group_name_H-M   'P 1'
#
loop_
_entity.id
_entity.type
_entity.pdbx_description
1 polymer ?
#
loop_
_entity_poly.entity_id
_entity_poly.type
_entity_poly.pdbx_seq_one_letter_code
_entity_poly.pdbx_strand_id
1 'polypeptide(L)' 'MRGLLIPILFLILSFSVTAQPITEWVQRYNSPGNYSDRVNDMAVDGQGNVYLTGLSNGDFLTIKYLSSGTL' A
#
# COMPACT_ATOMS: atom_id res chain seq x y z
N MET A 1 -30.97 -35.03 15.53
CA MET A 1 -29.91 -34.34 14.76
C MET A 1 -30.06 -32.81 14.86
N ARG A 2 -30.02 -32.22 16.06
CA ARG A 2 -30.30 -30.77 16.27
C ARG A 2 -29.31 -30.04 17.21
N GLY A 3 -28.11 -30.60 17.42
CA GLY A 3 -27.13 -30.06 18.38
C GLY A 3 -25.78 -29.63 17.79
N LEU A 4 -25.55 -29.83 16.48
CA LEU A 4 -24.22 -29.66 15.87
C LEU A 4 -24.00 -28.30 15.19
N LEU A 5 -25.04 -27.49 15.00
CA LEU A 5 -24.94 -26.22 14.26
C LEU A 5 -24.16 -25.14 15.02
N ILE A 6 -24.32 -25.07 16.35
CA ILE A 6 -23.69 -24.05 17.20
C ILE A 6 -22.16 -24.23 17.32
N PRO A 7 -21.60 -25.43 17.56
CA PRO A 7 -20.14 -25.59 17.61
C PRO A 7 -19.48 -25.42 16.23
N ILE A 8 -20.17 -25.77 15.14
CA ILE A 8 -19.68 -25.54 13.78
C ILE A 8 -19.62 -24.04 13.48
N LEU A 9 -20.62 -23.26 13.92
CA LEU A 9 -20.64 -21.81 13.76
C LEU A 9 -19.48 -21.13 14.52
N PHE A 10 -19.15 -21.61 15.72
CA PHE A 10 -18.03 -21.10 16.52
C PHE A 10 -16.66 -21.41 15.89
N LEU A 11 -16.52 -22.53 15.19
CA LEU A 11 -15.28 -22.90 14.48
C LEU A 11 -14.99 -21.99 13.27
N ILE A 12 -16.04 -21.51 12.60
CA ILE A 12 -15.95 -20.65 11.41
C ILE A 12 -15.66 -19.18 11.80
N LEU A 13 -16.05 -18.76 13.01
CA LEU A 13 -15.85 -17.40 13.53
C LEU A 13 -14.44 -17.13 14.08
N SER A 14 -13.59 -18.15 14.18
CA SER A 14 -12.19 -18.06 14.64
C SER A 14 -11.21 -17.56 13.56
N PHE A 15 -11.67 -16.73 12.62
CA PHE A 15 -10.78 -16.07 11.67
C PHE A 15 -10.08 -14.93 12.41
N SER A 16 -8.87 -15.18 12.90
CA SER A 16 -8.03 -14.13 13.48
C SER A 16 -7.75 -13.09 12.40
N VAL A 17 -8.48 -11.98 12.43
CA VAL A 17 -8.13 -10.79 11.65
C VAL A 17 -6.86 -10.25 12.29
N THR A 18 -5.72 -10.50 11.66
CA THR A 18 -4.48 -9.84 12.07
C THR A 18 -4.69 -8.36 11.80
N ALA A 19 -4.83 -7.55 12.85
CA ALA A 19 -4.96 -6.08 12.74
C ALA A 19 -3.65 -5.40 12.26
N GLN A 20 -2.66 -6.19 11.85
CA GLN A 20 -1.40 -5.68 11.33
C GLN A 20 -1.55 -5.39 9.83
N PRO A 21 -1.08 -4.23 9.36
CA PRO A 21 -1.03 -3.94 7.93
C PRO A 21 -0.26 -5.03 7.19
N ILE A 22 -0.86 -5.58 6.14
CA ILE A 22 -0.17 -6.46 5.20
C ILE A 22 0.40 -5.56 4.10
N THR A 23 1.66 -5.75 3.75
CA THR A 23 2.25 -5.05 2.60
C THR A 23 1.62 -5.57 1.31
N GLU A 24 0.81 -4.75 0.64
CA GLU A 24 0.17 -5.13 -0.62
C GLU A 24 1.13 -5.04 -1.81
N TRP A 25 1.98 -4.01 -1.85
CA TRP A 25 2.97 -3.83 -2.91
C TRP A 25 4.20 -3.04 -2.43
N VAL A 26 5.30 -3.21 -3.16
CA VAL A 26 6.51 -2.39 -3.04
C VAL A 26 6.96 -1.99 -4.43
N GLN A 27 6.96 -0.68 -4.72
CA GLN A 27 7.52 -0.09 -5.93
C GLN A 27 8.70 0.79 -5.56
N ARG A 28 9.73 0.79 -6.41
CA ARG A 28 10.90 1.65 -6.26
C ARG A 28 11.08 2.41 -7.55
N TYR A 29 11.09 3.73 -7.46
CA TYR A 29 11.57 4.60 -8.52
C TYR A 29 13.06 4.85 -8.31
N ASN A 30 13.86 4.68 -9.35
CA ASN A 30 15.27 5.06 -9.36
C ASN A 30 15.55 5.85 -10.63
N SER A 31 16.07 7.05 -10.44
CA SER A 31 16.33 7.97 -11.53
C SER A 31 17.62 7.58 -12.27
N PRO A 32 17.77 7.91 -13.57
CA PRO A 32 18.97 7.54 -14.33
C PRO A 32 20.27 8.19 -13.84
N GLY A 33 20.19 9.28 -13.07
CA GLY A 33 21.35 9.93 -12.48
C GLY A 33 21.60 9.37 -11.08
N ASN A 34 22.87 9.12 -10.76
CA ASN A 34 23.31 8.65 -9.44
C ASN A 34 23.23 9.75 -8.37
N TYR A 35 22.25 10.63 -8.44
CA TYR A 35 22.00 11.68 -7.46
C TYR A 35 21.03 11.18 -6.39
N SER A 36 21.05 11.80 -5.22
CA SER A 36 20.14 11.46 -4.14
C SER A 36 18.70 11.81 -4.52
N ASP A 37 17.87 10.81 -4.77
CA ASP A 37 16.43 10.97 -4.89
C ASP A 37 15.83 11.23 -3.51
N ARG A 38 14.97 12.24 -3.40
CA ARG A 38 14.33 12.65 -2.15
C ARG A 38 12.86 12.97 -2.37
N VAL A 39 12.01 12.37 -1.56
CA VAL A 39 10.59 12.75 -1.43
C VAL A 39 10.50 13.87 -0.40
N ASN A 40 9.88 14.97 -0.79
CA ASN A 40 9.63 16.12 0.08
C ASN A 40 8.21 16.11 0.66
N ASP A 41 7.23 15.64 -0.12
CA ASP A 41 5.82 15.58 0.31
C ASP A 41 5.05 14.44 -0.37
N MET A 42 3.93 14.03 0.23
CA MET A 42 3.04 13.00 -0.30
C MET A 42 1.56 13.28 -0.02
N ALA A 43 0.70 12.89 -0.98
CA ALA A 43 -0.76 12.95 -0.83
C ALA A 43 -1.44 11.69 -1.39
N VAL A 44 -2.63 11.38 -0.89
CA VAL A 44 -3.46 10.26 -1.37
C VAL A 44 -4.83 10.78 -1.77
N ASP A 45 -5.32 10.40 -2.95
CA ASP A 45 -6.66 10.79 -3.41
C ASP A 45 -7.75 9.83 -2.93
N GLY A 46 -9.02 10.19 -3.16
CA GLY A 46 -10.17 9.35 -2.76
C GLY A 46 -10.27 8.00 -3.48
N GLN A 47 -9.45 7.74 -4.50
CA GLN A 47 -9.35 6.45 -5.19
C GLN A 47 -8.18 5.61 -4.67
N GLY A 48 -7.41 6.12 -3.70
CA GLY A 48 -6.24 5.46 -3.15
C GLY A 48 -4.98 5.59 -4.00
N ASN A 49 -4.96 6.49 -5.00
CA ASN A 49 -3.72 6.75 -5.72
C ASN A 49 -2.78 7.61 -4.85
N VAL A 50 -1.50 7.30 -4.88
CA VAL A 50 -0.46 7.98 -4.11
C VAL A 50 0.31 8.93 -5.01
N TYR A 51 0.51 10.17 -4.57
CA TYR A 51 1.29 11.18 -5.26
C TYR A 51 2.50 11.52 -4.40
N LEU A 52 3.69 11.45 -4.97
CA LEU A 52 4.95 11.82 -4.33
C LEU A 52 5.55 12.99 -5.09
N THR A 53 6.04 14.02 -4.38
CA THR A 53 6.79 15.12 -4.99
C THR A 53 8.11 15.34 -4.28
N GLY A 54 9.13 15.77 -5.02
CA GLY A 54 10.44 16.00 -4.46
C GLY A 54 11.50 16.31 -5.52
N LEU A 55 12.74 15.93 -5.20
CA LEU A 55 13.90 16.17 -6.05
C LEU A 55 14.48 14.85 -6.55
N SER A 56 14.80 14.82 -7.84
CA SER A 56 15.45 13.73 -8.53
C SER A 56 16.42 14.32 -9.54
N ASN A 57 17.68 13.87 -9.55
CA ASN A 57 18.72 14.37 -10.46
C ASN A 57 18.93 15.89 -10.49
N GLY A 58 18.60 16.60 -9.40
CA GLY A 58 18.70 18.06 -9.33
C GLY A 58 17.47 18.80 -9.87
N ASP A 59 16.45 18.09 -10.34
CA ASP A 59 15.19 18.65 -10.83
C ASP A 59 14.00 18.24 -9.95
N PHE A 60 12.89 18.97 -10.10
CA PHE A 60 11.62 18.63 -9.47
C PHE A 60 10.95 17.47 -10.19
N LEU A 61 10.50 16.48 -9.41
CA LEU A 61 9.77 15.33 -9.90
C LEU A 61 8.48 15.12 -9.11
N THR A 62 7.41 14.79 -9.81
CA THR A 62 6.18 14.27 -9.21
C THR A 62 5.84 12.92 -9.83
N ILE A 63 5.61 11.92 -8.98
CA ILE A 63 5.24 10.56 -9.37
C ILE A 63 3.85 10.27 -8.85
N LYS A 64 3.03 9.61 -9.68
CA LYS A 64 1.77 9.00 -9.26
C LYS A 64 1.96 7.49 -9.22
N TYR A 65 1.45 6.87 -8.17
CA TYR A 65 1.20 5.44 -8.11
C TYR A 65 -0.31 5.22 -8.05
N LEU A 66 -0.82 4.30 -8.85
CA LEU A 66 -2.18 3.79 -8.73
C LEU A 66 -2.35 3.09 -7.37
N SER A 67 -3.60 2.91 -6.93
CA SER A 67 -3.89 2.15 -5.70
C SER A 67 -3.34 0.72 -5.73
N SER A 68 -3.17 0.14 -6.93
CA SER A 68 -2.49 -1.15 -7.16
C SER A 68 -0.98 -1.12 -6.99
N GLY A 69 -0.39 0.06 -6.80
CA GLY A 69 1.05 0.26 -6.71
C GLY A 69 1.78 0.37 -8.04
N THR A 70 1.08 0.49 -9.17
CA THR A 70 1.72 0.70 -10.48
C THR A 70 1.92 2.19 -10.75
N LEU A 71 3.00 2.58 -11.45
CA LEU A 71 3.25 3.97 -11.88
C LEU A 71 2.16 4.48 -12.84
#